data_AF-A0A1I2ERC2-F1
#
_entry.id   AF-A0A1I2ERC2-F1
#
_cell.length_a   1.000
_cell.length_b   1.000
_cell.length_c   1.000
_cell.angle_alpha   90.00
_cell.angle_beta   90.00
_cell.angle_gamma   90.00
#
_symmetry.space_group_name_H-M   'P 1'
#
loop_
_entity.id
_entity.type
_entity.pdbx_description
1 polymer ?
#
loop_
_entity_poly.entity_id
_entity_poly.type
_entity_poly.pdbx_seq_one_letter_code
_entity_poly.pdbx_strand_id
1 'polypeptide(L)'
;MCRQIRTRGYKQPEIRRKSYTRYDKIDGKYPGDKVQVDIKYVPDDCIKFPTYGYKYYQITGIDEYGRKRINKAGGKAREEIS
;
A
#
# COMPACT_ATOMS: atom_id res chain seq x y z
N MET A 1 -4.91 34.72 0.31
CA MET A 1 -4.48 34.98 -1.09
C MET A 1 -3.93 36.39 -1.17
N CYS A 2 -2.72 36.57 -1.70
CA CYS A 2 -2.02 37.87 -1.69
C CYS A 2 -2.80 38.96 -2.41
N ARG A 3 -2.82 40.19 -1.86
CA ARG A 3 -3.62 41.33 -2.35
C ARG A 3 -3.25 41.71 -3.80
N GLN A 4 -1.99 41.56 -4.18
CA GLN A 4 -1.48 41.80 -5.54
C GLN A 4 -2.10 40.87 -6.60
N ILE A 5 -2.44 39.64 -6.23
CA ILE A 5 -3.03 38.64 -7.14
C ILE A 5 -4.47 39.03 -7.50
N ARG A 6 -5.19 39.66 -6.56
CA ARG A 6 -6.57 40.16 -6.77
C ARG A 6 -6.62 41.36 -7.72
N THR A 7 -5.64 42.26 -7.64
CA THR A 7 -5.60 43.50 -8.43
C THR A 7 -5.27 43.26 -9.91
N ARG A 8 -4.52 42.19 -10.22
CA ARG A 8 -3.99 41.93 -11.58
C ARG A 8 -4.91 41.09 -12.48
N GLY A 9 -6.09 40.67 -12.01
CA GLY A 9 -7.13 40.07 -12.86
C GLY A 9 -6.76 38.73 -13.53
N TYR A 10 -5.85 37.95 -12.95
CA TYR A 10 -5.43 36.66 -13.51
C TYR A 10 -6.63 35.72 -13.68
N LYS A 11 -6.76 35.07 -14.85
CA LYS A 11 -7.78 34.06 -15.13
C LYS A 11 -7.70 32.95 -14.09
N GLN A 12 -8.81 32.69 -13.40
CA GLN A 12 -8.88 31.58 -12.47
C GLN A 12 -8.77 30.26 -13.26
N PRO A 13 -7.96 29.30 -12.80
CA PRO A 13 -7.91 27.99 -13.43
C PRO A 13 -9.28 27.31 -13.31
N GLU A 14 -9.75 26.69 -14.39
CA GLU A 14 -10.97 25.88 -14.34
C GLU A 14 -10.67 24.61 -13.52
N ILE A 15 -11.04 24.62 -12.24
CA ILE A 15 -10.81 23.50 -11.33
C ILE A 15 -11.85 22.41 -11.65
N ARG A 16 -11.51 21.54 -12.59
CA ARG A 16 -12.28 20.32 -12.82
C ARG A 16 -12.01 19.36 -11.65
N ARG A 17 -12.98 19.24 -10.74
CA ARG A 17 -12.95 18.20 -9.71
C ARG A 17 -13.03 16.86 -10.44
N LYS A 18 -11.97 16.06 -10.38
CA LYS A 18 -12.04 14.66 -10.79
C LYS A 18 -13.19 14.04 -10.00
N SER A 19 -14.18 13.47 -10.68
CA SER A 19 -15.23 12.69 -10.03
C SER A 19 -14.54 11.48 -9.42
N TYR A 20 -14.23 11.56 -8.13
CA TYR A 20 -13.78 10.40 -7.41
C TYR A 20 -14.98 9.46 -7.31
N THR A 21 -14.92 8.33 -7.99
CA THR A 21 -15.82 7.23 -7.67
C THR A 21 -15.60 6.89 -6.20
N ARG A 22 -16.65 7.04 -5.39
CA ARG A 22 -16.60 6.60 -3.99
C ARG A 22 -16.42 5.10 -4.02
N TYR A 23 -15.34 4.63 -3.40
CA TYR A 23 -15.17 3.21 -3.16
C TYR A 23 -16.14 2.81 -2.06
N ASP A 24 -17.14 1.99 -2.40
CA ASP A 24 -17.97 1.32 -1.42
C ASP A 24 -17.13 0.23 -0.74
N LYS A 25 -16.92 0.40 0.56
CA LYS A 25 -16.16 -0.58 1.35
C LYS A 25 -16.98 -1.86 1.43
N ILE A 26 -16.43 -2.94 0.88
CA ILE A 26 -16.95 -4.28 1.08
C ILE A 26 -16.32 -4.78 2.38
N ASP A 27 -17.10 -4.90 3.43
CA ASP A 27 -16.68 -5.54 4.68
C ASP A 27 -16.88 -7.06 4.56
N GLY A 28 -15.93 -7.84 5.10
CA GLY A 28 -16.08 -9.29 5.17
C GLY A 28 -17.22 -9.66 6.13
N LYS A 29 -18.17 -10.48 5.69
CA LYS A 29 -19.34 -10.88 6.49
C LYS A 29 -19.10 -12.13 7.33
N TYR A 30 -18.11 -12.94 6.97
CA TYR A 30 -17.77 -14.20 7.64
C TYR A 30 -16.24 -14.39 7.66
N PRO A 31 -15.68 -15.22 8.57
CA PRO A 31 -14.24 -15.48 8.61
C PRO A 31 -13.74 -16.03 7.27
N GLY A 32 -12.70 -15.41 6.69
CA GLY A 32 -12.11 -15.80 5.42
C GLY A 32 -12.78 -15.19 4.18
N ASP A 33 -13.87 -14.44 4.33
CA ASP A 33 -14.59 -13.76 3.24
C ASP A 33 -13.74 -12.63 2.62
N LYS A 34 -13.00 -11.91 3.46
CA LYS A 34 -12.08 -10.87 3.02
C LYS A 34 -10.81 -10.89 3.85
N VAL A 35 -9.68 -11.01 3.17
CA VAL A 35 -8.35 -11.05 3.79
C VAL A 35 -7.51 -9.89 3.25
N GLN A 36 -7.00 -9.06 4.15
CA GLN A 36 -6.00 -8.07 3.83
C GLN A 36 -4.62 -8.75 3.78
N VAL A 37 -3.94 -8.65 2.64
CA VAL A 37 -2.57 -9.14 2.47
C VAL A 37 -1.62 -7.94 2.49
N ASP A 38 -0.63 -7.99 3.37
CA ASP A 38 0.41 -6.97 3.53
C ASP A 38 1.78 -7.59 3.28
N ILE A 39 2.57 -6.93 2.44
CA ILE A 39 3.93 -7.35 2.06
C ILE A 39 4.89 -6.29 2.59
N LYS A 40 5.85 -6.70 3.42
CA LYS A 40 6.89 -5.82 3.96
C LYS A 40 8.28 -6.32 3.57
N TYR A 41 9.14 -5.42 3.12
CA TYR A 41 10.56 -5.72 2.90
C TYR A 41 11.27 -5.94 4.25
N VAL A 42 12.13 -6.94 4.30
CA VAL A 42 12.98 -7.25 5.47
C VAL A 42 14.42 -6.86 5.12
N PRO A 43 15.02 -5.89 5.83
CA PRO A 43 16.43 -5.54 5.64
C PRO A 43 17.36 -6.72 5.93
N ASP A 44 18.44 -6.82 5.16
CA ASP A 44 19.44 -7.89 5.26
C ASP A 44 20.09 -7.96 6.67
N ASP A 45 20.24 -6.81 7.35
CA ASP A 45 20.74 -6.73 8.73
C ASP A 45 19.90 -7.51 9.75
N CYS A 46 18.62 -7.74 9.44
CA CYS A 46 17.70 -8.51 10.27
C CYS A 46 17.77 -10.02 9.99
N ILE A 47 18.50 -10.44 8.96
CA ILE A 47 18.53 -11.82 8.46
C ILE A 47 19.82 -12.48 8.94
N LYS A 48 19.68 -13.45 9.84
CA LYS A 48 20.83 -14.16 10.46
C LYS A 48 21.53 -15.15 9.52
N PHE A 49 21.02 -15.35 8.31
CA PHE A 49 21.57 -16.25 7.31
C PHE A 49 21.98 -15.47 6.05
N PRO A 50 23.02 -15.93 5.32
CA PRO A 50 23.45 -15.26 4.09
C PRO A 50 22.31 -15.20 3.08
N THR A 51 21.99 -13.99 2.60
CA THR A 51 20.90 -13.73 1.66
C THR A 51 21.27 -14.08 0.22
N TYR A 52 22.56 -14.25 -0.10
CA TYR A 52 23.08 -14.61 -1.43
C TYR A 52 22.50 -13.77 -2.58
N GLY A 53 22.27 -12.47 -2.34
CA GLY A 53 21.74 -11.55 -3.34
C GLY A 53 20.21 -11.60 -3.52
N TYR A 54 19.49 -12.29 -2.63
CA TYR A 54 18.03 -12.31 -2.64
C TYR A 54 17.43 -11.33 -1.65
N LYS A 55 16.39 -10.60 -2.08
CA LYS A 55 15.60 -9.75 -1.19
C LYS A 55 14.52 -10.58 -0.52
N TYR A 56 14.37 -10.39 0.79
CA TYR A 56 13.37 -11.11 1.59
C TYR A 56 12.21 -10.19 1.93
N TYR A 57 11.01 -10.77 1.85
CA TYR A 57 9.78 -10.09 2.21
C TYR A 57 8.99 -10.94 3.21
N GLN A 58 8.41 -10.26 4.19
CA GLN A 58 7.43 -10.81 5.09
C GLN A 58 6.04 -10.63 4.49
N ILE A 59 5.27 -11.72 4.43
CA ILE A 59 3.89 -11.70 3.98
C ILE A 59 3.00 -11.89 5.20
N THR A 60 2.06 -10.98 5.38
CA THR A 60 1.06 -11.02 6.45
C THR A 60 -0.32 -11.12 5.82
N GLY A 61 -1.13 -12.08 6.26
CA GLY A 61 -2.56 -12.13 5.99
C GLY A 61 -3.36 -11.77 7.23
N ILE A 62 -4.36 -10.90 7.09
CA ILE A 62 -5.29 -10.54 8.17
C ILE A 62 -6.70 -10.76 7.66
N ASP A 63 -7.44 -11.67 8.31
CA ASP A 63 -8.87 -11.81 8.08
C ASP A 63 -9.61 -10.57 8.61
N GLU A 64 -10.35 -9.86 7.75
CA GLU A 64 -10.99 -8.60 8.13
C GLU A 64 -12.17 -8.80 9.09
N TYR A 65 -12.84 -9.95 9.01
CA TYR A 65 -13.97 -10.27 9.89
C TYR A 65 -13.50 -10.55 11.33
N GLY A 66 -12.63 -11.55 11.50
CA GLY A 66 -12.16 -11.99 12.82
C GLY A 66 -10.90 -11.29 13.33
N ARG A 67 -10.27 -10.42 12.53
CA ARG A 67 -8.92 -9.86 12.76
C ARG A 67 -7.86 -10.90 13.09
N LYS A 68 -8.06 -12.15 12.67
CA LYS A 68 -7.07 -13.21 12.84
C LYS A 68 -5.92 -12.95 11.87
N ARG A 69 -4.72 -12.84 12.43
CA ARG A 69 -3.50 -12.54 11.68
C ARG A 69 -2.65 -13.79 11.53
N ILE A 70 -2.21 -14.06 10.31
CA ILE A 70 -1.26 -15.11 9.98
C ILE A 70 -0.04 -14.45 9.36
N ASN A 71 1.13 -14.68 9.94
CA ASN A 71 2.40 -14.20 9.41
C ASN A 71 3.14 -15.37 8.78
N LYS A 72 3.59 -15.21 7.54
CA LYS A 72 4.49 -16.15 6.88
C LYS A 72 5.75 -15.42 6.44
N ALA A 73 6.87 -15.81 7.02
CA ALA A 73 8.18 -15.43 6.49
C ALA A 73 8.46 -16.31 5.27
N GLY A 74 8.78 -15.72 4.11
CA GLY A 74 9.31 -16.51 2.99
C GLY A 74 8.83 -16.16 1.59
N GLY A 75 8.76 -14.87 1.23
CA GLY A 75 8.84 -14.48 -0.17
C GLY A 75 10.31 -14.27 -0.56
N LYS A 76 10.89 -15.18 -1.33
CA LYS A 76 12.23 -15.02 -1.94
C LYS A 76 12.03 -14.53 -3.37
N ALA A 77 12.36 -13.27 -3.65
CA ALA A 77 12.31 -12.72 -5.00
C ALA A 77 13.74 -12.55 -5.52
N ARG A 78 14.03 -13.08 -6.71
CA ARG A 78 15.25 -12.80 -7.47
C ARG A 78 14.93 -11.65 -8.40
N GLU A 79 15.64 -10.53 -8.32
CA GLU A 79 15.66 -9.59 -9.44
C GLU A 79 16.42 -10.29 -10.57
N GLU A 80 15.70 -10.80 -11.56
CA GLU A 80 16.30 -11.05 -12.87
C GLU A 80 16.52 -9.68 -13.50
N ILE A 81 17.75 -9.20 -13.40
CA ILE A 81 18.20 -7.98 -14.05
C ILE A 81 18.33 -8.31 -15.54
N SER A 82 17.41 -7.78 -16.36
CA SER A 82 17.55 -7.70 -17.83
C SER A 82 18.35 -6.46 -18.21
#